data_AF-A0A443YI22-F1
#
_entry.id   AF-A0A443YI22-F1
#
_cell.length_a   1.000
_cell.length_b   1.000
_cell.length_c   1.000
_cell.angle_alpha   90.00
_cell.angle_beta   90.00
_cell.angle_gamma   90.00
#
_symmetry.space_group_name_H-M   'P 1'
#
loop_
_entity.id
_entity.type
_entity.pdbx_description
1 polymer ?
#
loop_
_entity_poly.entity_id
_entity_poly.type
_entity_poly.pdbx_seq_one_letter_code
_entity_poly.pdbx_strand_id
1 'polypeptide(L)'
;MSKKMFSGHDGNDPILNVNLPNDFGQDVDVTGRLIGEEMYFDDSTGMLTMEKLYRGEDGKLAYGIISAIGHARERRAYRVEEREDSCIVTNGSLSLEFNYDELFELLAVAMESDKESSSSQVCEQVRRKLAANE
;
A
#
# COMPACT_ATOMS: atom_id res chain seq x y z
N MET A 1 8.32 -1.88 -16.76
CA MET A 1 8.68 -0.82 -15.80
C MET A 1 9.43 -1.48 -14.66
N SER A 2 10.56 -0.91 -14.23
CA SER A 2 11.41 -1.52 -13.22
C SER A 2 11.04 -1.00 -11.83
N LYS A 3 10.13 -1.69 -11.13
CA LYS A 3 9.87 -1.43 -9.71
C LYS A 3 11.13 -1.84 -8.93
N LYS A 4 11.87 -0.87 -8.38
CA LYS A 4 12.97 -1.15 -7.45
C LYS A 4 12.40 -1.25 -6.04
N MET A 5 12.39 -2.45 -5.49
CA MET A 5 12.00 -2.73 -4.11
C MET A 5 13.19 -2.54 -3.17
N PHE A 6 12.98 -1.80 -2.08
CA PHE A 6 13.88 -1.76 -0.94
C PHE A 6 13.12 -2.29 0.28
N SER A 7 13.48 -3.50 0.70
CA SER A 7 12.92 -4.18 1.88
C SER A 7 14.08 -4.56 2.80
N GLY A 8 13.96 -4.23 4.08
CA GLY A 8 14.99 -4.48 5.09
C GLY A 8 14.38 -4.48 6.50
N HIS A 9 13.86 -5.63 6.93
CA HIS A 9 13.39 -5.81 8.29
C HIS A 9 13.64 -7.23 8.79
N ASP A 10 14.47 -7.35 9.83
CA ASP A 10 14.87 -8.63 10.43
C ASP A 10 14.00 -9.01 11.64
N GLY A 11 12.87 -8.33 11.83
CA GLY A 11 11.87 -8.63 12.86
C GLY A 11 12.29 -8.30 14.30
N ASN A 12 13.43 -7.63 14.49
CA ASN A 12 13.99 -7.30 15.81
C ASN A 12 13.85 -5.81 16.20
N ASP A 13 12.99 -5.10 15.49
CA ASP A 13 12.78 -3.68 15.71
C ASP A 13 12.15 -3.40 17.08
N PRO A 14 12.55 -2.29 17.73
CA PRO A 14 12.05 -1.93 19.04
C PRO A 14 10.55 -1.62 18.97
N ILE A 15 9.87 -1.82 20.11
CA ILE A 15 8.52 -1.30 20.30
C ILE A 15 8.63 0.21 20.49
N LEU A 16 7.90 0.97 19.67
CA LEU A 16 7.89 2.43 19.70
C LEU A 16 6.45 2.94 19.76
N ASN A 17 6.26 4.11 20.36
CA ASN A 17 5.04 4.87 20.19
C ASN A 17 5.15 5.70 18.90
N VAL A 18 4.28 5.42 17.94
CA VAL A 18 4.31 5.98 16.60
C VAL A 18 2.95 6.61 16.29
N ASN A 19 2.99 7.83 15.77
CA ASN A 19 1.83 8.50 15.20
C ASN A 19 1.92 8.40 13.66
N LEU A 20 0.87 7.88 13.04
CA LEU A 20 0.73 7.78 11.59
C LEU A 20 -0.26 8.84 11.11
N PRO A 21 0.19 9.91 10.42
CA PRO A 21 -0.68 10.97 10.00
C PRO A 21 -1.64 10.54 8.90
N ASN A 22 -2.86 11.07 8.90
CA ASN A 22 -3.89 10.67 7.94
C ASN A 22 -4.65 11.87 7.37
N ASP A 23 -4.49 12.13 6.08
CA ASP A 23 -5.14 13.27 5.43
C ASP A 23 -6.64 12.98 5.12
N PHE A 24 -7.10 11.72 5.26
CA PHE A 24 -8.47 11.28 4.93
C PHE A 24 -9.26 10.73 6.13
N GLY A 25 -8.76 10.95 7.33
CA GLY A 25 -9.31 10.35 8.54
C GLY A 25 -8.80 11.04 9.80
N GLN A 26 -8.66 10.26 10.87
CA GLN A 26 -7.89 10.68 12.03
C GLN A 26 -6.50 10.06 11.97
N ASP A 27 -5.53 10.74 12.56
CA ASP A 27 -4.21 10.17 12.79
C ASP A 27 -4.34 8.87 13.60
N VAL A 28 -3.47 7.89 13.28
CA VAL A 28 -3.46 6.59 13.95
C VAL A 28 -2.26 6.51 14.87
N ASP A 29 -2.52 6.47 16.18
CA ASP A 29 -1.50 6.19 17.19
C ASP A 29 -1.37 4.69 17.44
N VAL A 30 -0.13 4.20 17.45
CA VAL A 30 0.21 2.81 17.74
C VAL A 30 1.45 2.75 18.63
N THR A 31 1.35 2.01 19.74
CA THR A 31 2.54 1.51 20.43
C THR A 31 2.79 0.09 19.94
N GLY A 32 3.85 -0.12 19.19
CA GLY A 32 4.05 -1.37 18.48
C GLY A 32 5.41 -1.52 17.81
N ARG A 33 5.61 -2.70 17.22
CA ARG A 33 6.82 -3.06 16.47
C ARG A 33 6.57 -2.89 14.98
N LEU A 34 7.53 -2.31 14.26
CA LEU A 34 7.54 -2.30 12.80
C LEU A 34 7.79 -3.75 12.31
N ILE A 35 6.92 -4.24 11.43
CA ILE A 35 7.00 -5.62 10.91
C ILE A 35 7.06 -5.66 9.37
N GLY A 36 6.83 -4.53 8.72
CA GLY A 36 6.99 -4.37 7.28
C GLY A 36 7.25 -2.92 6.93
N GLU A 37 8.20 -2.69 6.04
CA GLU A 37 8.46 -1.38 5.46
C GLU A 37 8.83 -1.61 4.00
N GLU A 38 8.20 -0.82 3.13
CA GLU A 38 8.48 -0.85 1.70
C GLU A 38 8.54 0.57 1.16
N MET A 39 9.47 0.80 0.25
CA MET A 39 9.56 2.04 -0.51
C MET A 39 9.66 1.70 -1.99
N TYR A 40 8.84 2.33 -2.81
CA TYR A 40 8.88 2.20 -4.25
C TYR A 40 8.79 3.57 -4.93
N PHE A 41 9.50 3.69 -6.05
CA PHE A 41 9.47 4.87 -6.91
C PHE A 41 8.96 4.49 -8.30
N ASP A 42 8.00 5.23 -8.81
CA ASP A 42 7.49 5.10 -10.17
C ASP A 42 8.16 6.13 -11.08
N ASP A 43 9.10 5.67 -11.92
CA ASP A 43 9.82 6.51 -12.88
C ASP A 43 8.91 7.21 -13.91
N SER A 44 7.70 6.69 -14.15
CA SER A 44 6.79 7.25 -15.15
C SER A 44 5.99 8.45 -14.64
N THR A 45 5.60 8.41 -13.36
CA THR A 45 4.82 9.47 -12.71
C THR A 45 5.68 10.37 -11.82
N GLY A 46 6.88 9.92 -11.45
CA GLY A 46 7.72 10.56 -10.45
C GLY A 46 7.21 10.37 -9.02
N MET A 47 6.28 9.42 -8.80
CA MET A 47 5.68 9.17 -7.49
C MET A 47 6.59 8.32 -6.63
N LEU A 48 6.93 8.84 -5.45
CA LEU A 48 7.56 8.07 -4.37
C LEU A 48 6.48 7.65 -3.37
N THR A 49 6.40 6.36 -3.10
CA THR A 49 5.52 5.82 -2.08
C THR A 49 6.32 5.07 -1.02
N MET A 50 6.00 5.33 0.25
CA MET A 50 6.54 4.63 1.41
C MET A 50 5.38 4.03 2.20
N GLU A 51 5.51 2.76 2.55
CA GLU A 51 4.51 1.98 3.27
C GLU A 51 5.16 1.40 4.53
N LYS A 52 4.44 1.45 5.65
CA LYS A 52 4.88 0.88 6.92
C LYS A 52 3.74 0.12 7.59
N LEU A 53 4.05 -1.06 8.09
CA LEU A 53 3.13 -1.93 8.81
C LEU A 53 3.67 -2.19 10.22
N TYR A 54 2.90 -1.83 11.23
CA TYR A 54 3.21 -2.05 12.63
C TYR A 54 2.26 -3.09 13.22
N ARG A 55 2.78 -3.93 14.11
CA ARG A 55 1.99 -4.77 15.01
C ARG A 55 1.95 -4.09 16.38
N GLY A 56 0.77 -3.65 16.79
CA GLY A 56 0.52 -3.05 18.10
C GLY A 56 0.65 -4.05 19.24
N GLU A 57 0.91 -3.56 20.45
CA GLU A 57 0.91 -4.38 21.68
C GLU A 57 -0.46 -5.01 21.98
N ASP A 58 -1.53 -4.44 21.43
CA ASP A 58 -2.89 -4.98 21.47
C ASP A 58 -3.14 -6.08 20.42
N GLY A 59 -2.12 -6.47 19.67
CA GLY A 59 -2.18 -7.48 18.60
C GLY A 59 -2.72 -6.96 17.26
N LYS A 60 -3.28 -5.73 17.23
CA LYS A 60 -3.85 -5.14 16.01
C LYS A 60 -2.74 -4.63 15.08
N LEU A 61 -3.09 -4.43 13.81
CA LEU A 61 -2.17 -3.83 12.84
C LEU A 61 -2.44 -2.34 12.70
N ALA A 62 -1.38 -1.58 12.46
CA ALA A 62 -1.45 -0.21 12.00
C ALA A 62 -0.65 -0.06 10.71
N TYR A 63 -1.31 0.43 9.67
CA TYR A 63 -0.74 0.58 8.34
C TYR A 63 -0.69 2.06 7.94
N GLY A 64 0.45 2.52 7.46
CA GLY A 64 0.66 3.88 7.01
C GLY A 64 1.23 3.92 5.59
N ILE A 65 0.70 4.81 4.77
CA ILE A 65 1.13 5.04 3.39
C ILE A 65 1.41 6.53 3.23
N ILE A 66 2.55 6.86 2.63
CA ILE A 66 2.89 8.20 2.20
C ILE A 66 3.20 8.15 0.71
N SER A 67 2.44 8.89 -0.09
CA SER A 67 2.69 9.05 -1.52
C SER A 67 3.04 10.51 -1.82
N ALA A 68 4.10 10.75 -2.58
CA ALA A 68 4.57 12.10 -2.88
C ALA A 68 4.98 12.27 -4.34
N ILE A 69 4.59 13.40 -4.94
CA ILE A 69 4.99 13.83 -6.28
C ILE A 69 5.38 15.31 -6.22
N GLY A 70 6.65 15.62 -6.49
CA GLY A 70 7.17 16.98 -6.40
C GLY A 70 6.98 17.58 -5.00
N HIS A 71 6.16 18.62 -4.88
CA HIS A 71 5.82 19.27 -3.59
C HIS A 71 4.50 18.77 -2.98
N ALA A 72 3.72 17.96 -3.68
CA ALA A 72 2.49 17.39 -3.16
C ALA A 72 2.80 16.09 -2.41
N ARG A 73 2.19 15.90 -1.24
CA ARG A 73 2.15 14.61 -0.57
C ARG A 73 0.75 14.29 -0.09
N GLU A 74 0.46 13.00 -0.06
CA GLU A 74 -0.74 12.40 0.47
C GLU A 74 -0.33 11.38 1.54
N ARG A 75 -1.05 11.36 2.67
CA ARG A 75 -0.84 10.38 3.74
C ARG A 75 -2.14 9.69 4.09
N ARG A 76 -2.07 8.37 4.23
CA ARG A 76 -3.18 7.53 4.66
C ARG A 76 -2.73 6.65 5.80
N ALA A 77 -3.60 6.46 6.79
CA ALA A 77 -3.35 5.54 7.88
C ALA A 77 -4.61 4.73 8.19
N TYR A 78 -4.39 3.47 8.56
CA TYR A 78 -5.45 2.51 8.87
C TYR A 78 -5.08 1.66 10.08
N ARG A 79 -6.07 1.30 10.87
CA ARG A 79 -5.95 0.26 11.91
C ARG A 79 -6.77 -0.96 11.48
N VAL A 80 -6.19 -2.14 11.61
CA VAL A 80 -6.84 -3.40 11.25
C VAL A 80 -6.94 -4.30 12.47
N GLU A 81 -8.17 -4.73 12.75
CA GLU A 81 -8.49 -5.76 13.74
C GLU A 81 -8.81 -7.06 12.98
N GLU A 82 -7.93 -8.05 13.11
CA GLU A 82 -8.11 -9.37 12.52
C GLU A 82 -9.10 -10.18 13.38
N ARG A 83 -10.02 -10.88 12.72
CA ARG A 83 -10.93 -11.87 13.31
C ARG A 83 -10.74 -13.22 12.62
N GLU A 84 -11.57 -14.20 12.97
CA GLU A 84 -11.47 -15.57 12.45
C GLU A 84 -11.71 -15.63 10.93
N ASP A 85 -12.79 -15.00 10.45
CA ASP A 85 -13.23 -15.03 9.04
C ASP A 85 -13.38 -13.64 8.40
N SER A 86 -13.12 -12.58 9.17
CA SER A 86 -13.24 -11.18 8.73
C SER A 86 -12.13 -10.30 9.30
N CYS A 87 -12.07 -9.06 8.85
CA CYS A 87 -11.31 -8.01 9.52
C CYS A 87 -12.08 -6.70 9.56
N ILE A 88 -11.82 -5.88 10.59
CA ILE A 88 -12.30 -4.51 10.65
C ILE A 88 -11.14 -3.57 10.31
N VAL A 89 -11.34 -2.74 9.30
CA VAL A 89 -10.40 -1.69 8.90
C VAL A 89 -11.01 -0.33 9.21
N THR A 90 -10.28 0.51 9.93
CA THR A 90 -10.71 1.89 10.23
C THR A 90 -9.62 2.89 9.88
N ASN A 91 -10.02 4.04 9.35
CA ASN A 91 -9.14 5.19 9.17
C ASN A 91 -9.37 6.26 10.27
N GLY A 92 -10.09 5.90 11.34
CA GLY A 92 -10.46 6.80 12.43
C GLY A 92 -11.72 7.63 12.20
N SER A 93 -12.12 7.85 10.96
CA SER A 93 -13.39 8.55 10.61
C SER A 93 -14.46 7.58 10.11
N LEU A 94 -14.06 6.52 9.41
CA LEU A 94 -14.91 5.46 8.89
C LEU A 94 -14.33 4.10 9.29
N SER A 95 -15.21 3.16 9.62
CA SER A 95 -14.87 1.77 9.89
C SER A 95 -15.66 0.87 8.97
N LEU A 96 -14.99 -0.09 8.35
CA LEU A 96 -15.58 -1.09 7.47
C LEU A 96 -15.18 -2.49 7.96
N GLU A 97 -16.10 -3.43 7.86
CA GLU A 97 -15.82 -4.85 8.07
C GLU A 97 -15.83 -5.55 6.72
N PHE A 98 -14.82 -6.38 6.48
CA PHE A 98 -14.68 -7.16 5.25
C PHE A 98 -14.51 -8.63 5.58
N ASN A 99 -15.25 -9.49 4.90
CA ASN A 99 -15.00 -10.92 4.93
C ASN A 99 -13.74 -11.24 4.10
N TYR A 100 -12.94 -12.22 4.52
CA TYR A 100 -11.70 -12.55 3.81
C TYR A 100 -11.93 -13.09 2.40
N ASP A 101 -13.00 -13.85 2.15
CA ASP A 101 -13.35 -14.34 0.81
C ASP A 101 -13.61 -13.16 -0.14
N GLU A 102 -14.36 -12.15 0.31
CA GLU A 102 -14.61 -10.93 -0.45
C GLU A 102 -13.32 -10.15 -0.71
N LEU A 103 -12.42 -10.04 0.27
CA LEU A 103 -11.12 -9.41 0.08
C LEU A 103 -10.25 -10.15 -0.94
N PHE A 104 -10.26 -11.47 -0.93
CA PHE A 104 -9.53 -12.28 -1.90
C PHE A 104 -10.12 -12.11 -3.31
N GLU A 105 -11.44 -12.04 -3.46
CA GLU A 105 -12.09 -11.74 -4.72
C GLU A 105 -11.71 -10.35 -5.26
N LEU A 106 -11.78 -9.32 -4.40
CA LEU A 106 -11.39 -7.96 -4.78
C LEU A 106 -9.91 -7.87 -5.16
N LEU A 107 -9.03 -8.57 -4.43
CA LEU A 107 -7.62 -8.65 -4.76
C LEU A 107 -7.39 -9.34 -6.12
N ALA A 108 -8.09 -10.44 -6.38
CA ALA A 108 -8.00 -11.14 -7.66
C ALA A 108 -8.39 -10.22 -8.83
N VAL A 109 -9.52 -9.50 -8.71
CA VAL A 109 -9.98 -8.53 -9.71
C VAL A 109 -8.96 -7.40 -9.92
N ALA A 110 -8.39 -6.87 -8.83
CA ALA A 110 -7.36 -5.83 -8.92
C ALA A 110 -6.09 -6.32 -9.64
N MET A 111 -5.64 -7.55 -9.34
CA MET A 111 -4.48 -8.16 -9.99
C MET A 111 -4.70 -8.45 -11.48
N GLU A 112 -5.91 -8.85 -11.88
CA GLU A 112 -6.27 -9.04 -13.30
C GLU A 112 -6.28 -7.72 -14.07
N SER A 113 -6.81 -6.65 -13.46
CA SER A 113 -6.86 -5.32 -14.05
C SER A 113 -5.46 -4.74 -14.30
N ASP A 114 -4.51 -5.00 -13.38
CA ASP A 114 -3.11 -4.57 -13.52
C ASP A 114 -2.41 -5.29 -14.69
N LYS A 115 -2.69 -6.60 -14.87
CA LYS A 115 -2.20 -7.39 -16.01
C LYS A 115 -2.73 -6.86 -17.33
N GLU A 116 -4.03 -6.58 -17.44
CA GLU A 116 -4.64 -6.07 -18.66
C GLU A 116 -4.03 -4.70 -19.05
N SER A 117 -3.85 -3.82 -18.06
CA SER A 117 -3.21 -2.51 -18.23
C SER A 117 -1.77 -2.63 -18.78
N SER A 118 -0.96 -3.53 -18.21
CA SER A 118 0.40 -3.78 -18.70
C SER A 118 0.43 -4.36 -20.13
N SER A 119 -0.51 -5.26 -20.44
CA SER A 119 -0.59 -5.91 -21.75
C SER A 119 -0.97 -4.94 -22.86
N SER A 120 -1.89 -4.00 -22.59
CA SER A 120 -2.30 -2.97 -23.54
C SER A 120 -1.16 -1.99 -23.84
N GLN A 121 -0.38 -1.61 -22.83
CA GLN A 121 0.79 -0.74 -22.97
C GLN A 121 1.89 -1.39 -23.82
N VAL A 122 2.14 -2.70 -23.64
CA VAL A 122 3.10 -3.45 -24.46
C VAL A 122 2.65 -3.53 -25.92
N CYS A 123 1.36 -3.79 -26.18
CA CYS A 123 0.81 -3.81 -27.53
C CYS A 123 0.93 -2.45 -28.25
N GLU A 124 0.70 -1.35 -27.54
CA GLU A 124 0.91 0.01 -28.05
C GLU A 124 2.37 0.30 -28.41
N GLN A 125 3.31 -0.11 -27.56
CA GLN A 125 4.75 0.06 -27.83
C GLN A 125 5.21 -0.76 -29.04
N VAL A 126 4.70 -1.99 -29.21
CA VAL A 126 4.97 -2.83 -30.38
C VAL A 126 4.41 -2.19 -31.64
N ARG A 127 3.16 -1.68 -31.61
CA ARG A 127 2.55 -0.95 -32.73
C ARG A 127 3.37 0.28 -33.15
N ARG A 128 3.81 1.10 -32.18
CA ARG A 128 4.62 2.29 -32.45
C ARG A 128 5.98 1.95 -33.08
N LYS A 129 6.64 0.88 -32.63
CA LYS A 129 7.91 0.43 -33.21
C LYS A 129 7.76 -0.11 -34.62
N LEU A 130 6.64 -0.76 -34.92
CA LEU A 130 6.33 -1.22 -36.28
C LEU A 130 6.06 -0.05 -37.23
N ALA A 131 5.31 0.96 -36.79
CA ALA A 131 5.00 2.15 -37.59
C ALA A 131 6.19 3.10 -37.81
N ALA A 132 7.21 3.06 -36.95
CA ALA A 132 8.41 3.90 -37.06
C ALA A 132 9.51 3.30 -37.98
N ASN A 133 9.31 2.08 -38.48
CA ASN A 133 10.21 1.41 -39.41
C ASN A 133 9.67 1.38 -40.86
N GLU A 134 8.68 2.23 -41.16
CA GLU A 134 8.21 2.54 -42.52
C GLU A 134 8.82 3.86 -43.03
#